data_AF-A0A9R0VEZ8-F1
#
_entry.id   AF-A0A9R0VEZ8-F1
#
_cell.length_a   1.000
_cell.length_b   1.000
_cell.length_c   1.000
_cell.angle_alpha   90.00
_cell.angle_beta   90.00
_cell.angle_gamma   90.00
#
_symmetry.space_group_name_H-M   'P 1'
#
loop_
_entity.id
_entity.type
_entity.pdbx_description
1 polymer ?
#
loop_
_entity_poly.entity_id
_entity_poly.type
_entity_poly.pdbx_seq_one_letter_code
_entity_poly.pdbx_strand_id
1 'polypeptide(L)'
;MVREVEDYFGKWGEHGTVDLKQELGLVLMRIANRCLLGEQIRDNMFDEVTHLLHELFENGLHMASLFFPYLPITPHRRRDAARAKLGEIFHEAVRARRTSGRAENDVLQKLVESRYADGRPVTESEIAGLLIGMIFAGQHTSASAAIWTGACLLSHGDGRHLEAAVEEQRQIIFRHGRERVDYDVLREMGTLRCCIMEALRMHAPANVIIRQANKSFGVQARDGSRYAIPKGHTLVTSPAVNNRLPHIFEDPHVYDPSRFGPGREEDKVGGKFSFTPFSAGRHVCLGEDYAYMQIKVIWSHLLRNFELKIVSPFPDEEWEKFIPGPRGKVMVTYKRRLLE
;
A
#
# COMPACT_ATOMS: atom_id res chain seq x y z
N MET A 1 -9.47 10.78 -3.03
CA MET A 1 -8.98 9.62 -3.79
C MET A 1 -9.50 9.62 -5.22
N VAL A 2 -10.80 9.44 -5.44
CA VAL A 2 -11.40 9.33 -6.79
C VAL A 2 -11.04 10.52 -7.69
N ARG A 3 -11.27 11.75 -7.21
CA ARG A 3 -10.90 12.97 -7.96
C ARG A 3 -9.42 13.03 -8.33
N GLU A 4 -8.50 12.66 -7.43
CA GLU A 4 -7.06 12.66 -7.73
C GLU A 4 -6.70 11.65 -8.84
N VAL A 5 -7.40 10.51 -8.87
CA VAL A 5 -7.21 9.48 -9.90
C VAL A 5 -7.79 9.96 -11.24
N GLU A 6 -8.98 10.55 -11.24
CA GLU A 6 -9.62 11.12 -12.42
C GLU A 6 -8.80 12.28 -13.00
N ASP A 7 -8.35 13.21 -12.17
CA ASP A 7 -7.51 14.35 -12.58
C ASP A 7 -6.15 13.90 -13.11
N TYR A 8 -5.60 12.81 -12.57
CA TYR A 8 -4.31 12.27 -13.00
C TYR A 8 -4.42 11.56 -14.35
N PHE A 9 -5.29 10.55 -14.46
CA PHE A 9 -5.43 9.74 -15.68
C PHE A 9 -6.30 10.41 -16.76
N GLY A 10 -7.09 11.43 -16.40
CA GLY A 10 -7.77 12.30 -17.36
C GLY A 10 -6.81 13.01 -18.32
N LYS A 11 -5.55 13.18 -17.92
CA LYS A 11 -4.49 13.78 -18.75
C LYS A 11 -3.87 12.82 -19.77
N TRP A 12 -4.13 11.52 -19.68
CA TRP A 12 -3.66 10.56 -20.69
C TRP A 12 -4.32 10.85 -22.05
N GLY A 13 -3.64 10.52 -23.15
CA GLY A 13 -4.18 10.70 -24.50
C GLY A 13 -5.21 9.64 -24.89
N GLU A 14 -5.48 9.53 -26.19
CA GLU A 14 -6.29 8.43 -26.77
C GLU A 14 -5.54 7.09 -26.78
N HIS A 15 -4.22 7.11 -26.92
CA HIS A 15 -3.38 5.93 -26.85
C HIS A 15 -1.95 6.31 -26.45
N GLY A 16 -1.21 5.36 -25.88
CA GLY A 16 0.18 5.60 -25.50
C GLY A 16 0.86 4.38 -24.88
N THR A 17 2.13 4.57 -24.51
CA THR A 17 2.91 3.57 -23.76
C THR A 17 3.51 4.26 -22.54
N VAL A 18 3.34 3.67 -21.36
CA VAL A 18 3.80 4.25 -20.09
C VAL A 18 4.51 3.20 -19.24
N ASP A 19 5.34 3.66 -18.31
CA ASP A 19 5.82 2.82 -17.22
C ASP A 19 4.79 2.85 -16.09
N LEU A 20 4.03 1.76 -15.95
CA LEU A 20 2.98 1.61 -14.94
C LEU A 20 3.53 1.85 -13.52
N LYS A 21 4.79 1.47 -13.24
CA LYS A 21 5.44 1.69 -11.95
C LYS A 21 5.54 3.18 -11.62
N GLN A 22 5.93 3.99 -12.60
CA GLN A 22 6.05 5.44 -12.45
C GLN A 22 4.67 6.09 -12.26
N GLU A 23 3.72 5.76 -13.13
CA GLU A 23 2.37 6.35 -13.11
C GLU A 23 1.62 6.04 -11.81
N LEU A 24 1.68 4.78 -11.36
CA LEU A 24 1.05 4.36 -10.11
C LEU A 24 1.73 5.00 -8.89
N GLY A 25 3.07 5.10 -8.89
CA GLY A 25 3.80 5.80 -7.82
C GLY A 25 3.38 7.26 -7.67
N LEU A 26 3.25 7.98 -8.78
CA LEU A 26 2.88 9.41 -8.79
C LEU A 26 1.44 9.64 -8.33
N VAL A 27 0.46 8.87 -8.83
CA VAL A 27 -0.94 9.05 -8.41
C VAL A 27 -1.14 8.67 -6.94
N LEU A 28 -0.45 7.64 -6.45
CA LEU A 28 -0.51 7.25 -5.04
C LEU A 28 0.08 8.32 -4.12
N MET A 29 1.18 8.96 -4.55
CA MET A 29 1.76 10.09 -3.84
C MET A 29 0.77 11.27 -3.76
N ARG A 30 0.07 11.59 -4.85
CA ARG A 30 -0.98 12.64 -4.84
C ARG A 30 -2.10 12.30 -3.87
N ILE A 31 -2.59 11.06 -3.90
CA ILE A 31 -3.63 10.60 -2.98
C ILE A 31 -3.16 10.71 -1.52
N ALA A 32 -1.96 10.24 -1.21
CA ALA A 32 -1.41 10.28 0.15
C ALA A 32 -1.27 11.72 0.66
N ASN A 33 -0.71 12.63 -0.15
CA ASN A 33 -0.61 14.04 0.21
C ASN A 33 -2.00 14.65 0.47
N ARG A 34 -2.98 14.43 -0.43
CA ARG A 34 -4.33 14.97 -0.26
C ARG A 34 -5.07 14.43 0.97
N CYS A 35 -4.97 13.12 1.23
CA CYS A 35 -5.73 12.44 2.28
C CYS A 35 -5.07 12.54 3.67
N LEU A 36 -3.72 12.58 3.73
CA LEU A 36 -2.99 12.60 4.99
C LEU A 36 -2.61 14.03 5.42
N LEU A 37 -2.24 14.90 4.48
CA LEU A 37 -1.66 16.23 4.77
C LEU A 37 -2.62 17.40 4.52
N GLY A 38 -3.75 17.17 3.85
CA GLY A 38 -4.76 18.19 3.57
C GLY A 38 -4.51 19.01 2.29
N GLU A 39 -5.44 19.89 1.94
CA GLU A 39 -5.39 20.68 0.69
C GLU A 39 -4.25 21.69 0.68
N GLN A 40 -4.01 22.37 1.81
CA GLN A 40 -3.01 23.44 1.89
C GLN A 40 -1.60 22.97 1.50
N ILE A 41 -1.20 21.78 1.97
CA ILE A 41 0.12 21.21 1.63
C ILE A 41 0.12 20.67 0.21
N ARG A 42 -0.97 20.02 -0.21
CA ARG A 42 -1.12 19.46 -1.57
C ARG A 42 -1.08 20.55 -2.65
N ASP A 43 -1.64 21.72 -2.41
CA ASP A 43 -1.74 22.77 -3.43
C ASP A 43 -0.51 23.69 -3.46
N ASN A 44 0.16 23.91 -2.32
CA ASN A 44 1.23 24.90 -2.22
C ASN A 44 2.64 24.32 -2.05
N MET A 45 2.77 23.08 -1.56
CA MET A 45 4.07 22.54 -1.12
C MET A 45 4.30 21.09 -1.59
N PHE A 46 3.52 20.59 -2.55
CA PHE A 46 3.58 19.20 -2.98
C PHE A 46 4.97 18.76 -3.43
N ASP A 47 5.63 19.55 -4.28
CA ASP A 47 6.94 19.21 -4.84
C ASP A 47 8.03 19.24 -3.75
N GLU A 48 8.01 20.24 -2.87
CA GLU A 48 8.97 20.35 -1.76
C GLU A 48 8.82 19.20 -0.76
N VAL A 49 7.58 18.92 -0.33
CA VAL A 49 7.29 17.82 0.61
C VAL A 49 7.64 16.47 0.00
N THR A 50 7.29 16.26 -1.27
CA THR A 50 7.64 15.02 -2.01
C THR A 50 9.16 14.83 -2.09
N HIS A 51 9.90 15.88 -2.42
CA HIS A 51 11.36 15.84 -2.47
C HIS A 51 11.97 15.54 -1.10
N LEU A 52 11.48 16.18 -0.03
CA LEU A 52 11.98 15.95 1.33
C LEU A 52 11.66 14.55 1.84
N LEU A 53 10.48 14.00 1.54
CA LEU A 53 10.13 12.62 1.86
C LEU A 53 11.03 11.63 1.12
N HIS A 54 11.33 11.89 -0.16
CA HIS A 54 12.27 11.09 -0.93
C HIS A 54 13.67 11.12 -0.31
N GLU A 55 14.21 12.31 0.00
CA GLU A 55 15.50 12.44 0.71
C GLU A 55 15.50 11.72 2.06
N LEU A 56 14.40 11.80 2.82
CA LEU A 56 14.27 11.13 4.10
C LEU A 56 14.33 9.60 3.97
N PHE A 57 13.62 9.03 3.00
CA PHE A 57 13.49 7.58 2.86
C PHE A 57 14.69 6.96 2.15
N GLU A 58 15.15 7.53 1.03
CA GLU A 58 16.30 7.00 0.29
C GLU A 58 17.57 6.99 1.15
N ASN A 59 17.83 8.08 1.89
CA ASN A 59 19.02 8.16 2.75
C ASN A 59 18.84 7.46 4.12
N GLY A 60 17.62 7.03 4.45
CA GLY A 60 17.27 6.45 5.75
C GLY A 60 17.12 4.92 5.77
N LEU A 61 16.92 4.29 4.61
CA LEU A 61 16.58 2.86 4.48
C LEU A 61 17.74 1.98 3.98
N HIS A 62 18.98 2.44 4.10
CA HIS A 62 20.13 1.59 3.78
C HIS A 62 20.28 0.45 4.81
N MET A 63 20.81 -0.70 4.38
CA MET A 63 21.11 -1.81 5.29
C MET A 63 22.01 -1.42 6.47
N ALA A 64 22.96 -0.50 6.25
CA ALA A 64 23.79 0.04 7.32
C ALA A 64 22.97 0.81 8.38
N SER A 65 21.88 1.48 7.98
CA SER A 65 21.02 2.25 8.87
C SER A 65 20.21 1.37 9.84
N LEU A 66 19.97 0.09 9.49
CA LEU A 66 19.32 -0.88 10.38
C LEU A 66 20.19 -1.22 11.61
N PHE A 67 21.51 -1.30 11.42
CA PHE A 67 22.45 -1.65 12.48
C PHE A 67 23.05 -0.42 13.16
N PHE A 68 23.27 0.66 12.39
CA PHE A 68 23.96 1.87 12.85
C PHE A 68 23.17 3.14 12.48
N PRO A 69 21.95 3.33 12.99
CA PRO A 69 21.05 4.42 12.58
C PRO A 69 21.61 5.83 12.86
N TYR A 70 22.60 5.96 13.74
CA TYR A 70 23.20 7.23 14.15
C TYR A 70 24.62 7.44 13.61
N LEU A 71 25.06 6.63 12.64
CA LEU A 71 26.39 6.78 12.06
C LEU A 71 26.52 8.17 11.39
N PRO A 72 27.61 8.93 11.61
CA PRO A 72 27.74 10.31 11.12
C PRO A 72 28.14 10.39 9.64
N ILE A 73 27.48 9.60 8.79
CA ILE A 73 27.70 9.57 7.33
C ILE A 73 26.83 10.59 6.60
N THR A 74 27.24 10.99 5.39
CA THR A 74 26.53 11.97 4.56
C THR A 74 25.04 11.64 4.36
N PRO A 75 24.63 10.38 4.06
CA PRO A 75 23.21 10.03 3.94
C PRO A 75 22.42 10.33 5.22
N HIS A 76 22.92 9.92 6.40
CA HIS A 76 22.21 10.18 7.66
C HIS A 76 22.09 11.68 7.97
N ARG A 77 23.10 12.50 7.64
CA ARG A 77 23.00 13.95 7.77
C ARG A 77 21.93 14.55 6.86
N ARG A 78 21.81 14.06 5.62
CA ARG A 78 20.75 14.46 4.67
C ARG A 78 19.36 14.03 5.16
N ARG A 79 19.25 12.79 5.63
CA ARG A 79 18.04 12.25 6.28
C ARG A 79 17.59 13.15 7.44
N ASP A 80 18.51 13.50 8.33
CA ASP A 80 18.20 14.30 9.53
C ASP A 80 17.82 15.74 9.16
N ALA A 81 18.49 16.34 8.16
CA ALA A 81 18.13 17.65 7.63
C ALA A 81 16.73 17.64 6.98
N ALA A 82 16.42 16.62 6.18
CA ALA A 82 15.10 16.45 5.58
C ALA A 82 14.02 16.25 6.65
N ARG A 83 14.30 15.45 7.69
CA ARG A 83 13.40 15.23 8.84
C ARG A 83 13.13 16.51 9.61
N ALA A 84 14.15 17.36 9.80
CA ALA A 84 13.99 18.66 10.45
C ALA A 84 13.12 19.60 9.61
N LYS A 85 13.39 19.69 8.30
CA LYS A 85 12.62 20.55 7.39
C LYS A 85 11.15 20.13 7.27
N LEU A 86 10.87 18.83 7.13
CA LEU A 86 9.50 18.31 7.20
C LEU A 86 8.83 18.62 8.53
N GLY A 87 9.59 18.58 9.63
CA GLY A 87 9.13 18.99 10.95
C GLY A 87 8.65 20.44 10.97
N GLU A 88 9.43 21.37 10.43
CA GLU A 88 9.05 22.78 10.32
C GLU A 88 7.74 22.96 9.55
N ILE A 89 7.63 22.35 8.37
CA ILE A 89 6.45 22.43 7.50
C ILE A 89 5.20 21.91 8.23
N PHE A 90 5.30 20.75 8.87
CA PHE A 90 4.15 20.17 9.58
C PHE A 90 3.81 20.91 10.87
N HIS A 91 4.79 21.47 11.58
CA HIS A 91 4.51 22.34 12.71
C HIS A 91 3.74 23.60 12.29
N GLU A 92 4.14 24.24 11.19
CA GLU A 92 3.43 25.39 10.64
C GLU A 92 2.00 25.04 10.23
N ALA A 93 1.82 23.92 9.53
CA ALA A 93 0.49 23.43 9.15
C ALA A 93 -0.40 23.16 10.38
N VAL A 94 0.14 22.52 11.43
CA VAL A 94 -0.59 22.27 12.69
C VAL A 94 -0.99 23.58 13.37
N ARG A 95 -0.09 24.57 13.42
CA ARG A 95 -0.37 25.88 14.04
C ARG A 95 -1.44 26.64 13.26
N ALA A 96 -1.31 26.70 11.93
CA ALA A 96 -2.30 27.30 11.05
C ALA A 96 -3.67 26.64 11.24
N ARG A 97 -3.70 25.30 11.38
CA ARG A 97 -4.93 24.56 11.63
C ARG A 97 -5.61 25.00 12.93
N ARG A 98 -4.85 25.05 14.03
CA ARG A 98 -5.34 25.44 15.35
C ARG A 98 -5.87 26.88 15.41
N THR A 99 -5.29 27.79 14.63
CA THR A 99 -5.70 29.21 14.62
C THR A 99 -6.81 29.51 13.61
N SER A 100 -6.96 28.71 12.55
CA SER A 100 -7.91 28.98 11.46
C SER A 100 -9.39 28.94 11.85
N GLY A 101 -9.74 28.24 12.94
CA GLY A 101 -11.13 27.99 13.32
C GLY A 101 -11.91 27.11 12.33
N ARG A 102 -11.26 26.55 11.32
CA ARG A 102 -11.86 25.65 10.32
C ARG A 102 -11.45 24.21 10.60
N ALA A 103 -12.43 23.31 10.64
CA ALA A 103 -12.20 21.87 10.69
C ALA A 103 -12.33 21.29 9.29
N GLU A 104 -11.33 20.54 8.83
CA GLU A 104 -11.44 19.75 7.60
C GLU A 104 -11.54 18.26 7.92
N ASN A 105 -11.87 17.47 6.90
CA ASN A 105 -12.03 16.03 7.03
C ASN A 105 -10.78 15.28 6.53
N ASP A 106 -9.67 15.41 7.26
CA ASP A 106 -8.41 14.71 6.98
C ASP A 106 -7.72 14.22 8.25
N VAL A 107 -6.66 13.42 8.06
CA VAL A 107 -5.91 12.82 9.18
C VAL A 107 -5.21 13.88 10.02
N LEU A 108 -4.69 14.94 9.41
CA LEU A 108 -4.08 16.06 10.14
C LEU A 108 -5.07 16.67 11.14
N GLN A 109 -6.31 16.97 10.72
CA GLN A 109 -7.33 17.48 11.64
C GLN A 109 -7.60 16.51 12.78
N LYS A 110 -7.74 15.21 12.50
CA LYS A 110 -7.98 14.18 13.54
C LYS A 110 -6.83 14.11 14.54
N LEU A 111 -5.58 14.23 14.09
CA LEU A 111 -4.42 14.24 14.97
C LEU A 111 -4.36 15.52 15.83
N VAL A 112 -4.73 16.67 15.26
CA VAL A 112 -4.79 17.96 15.99
C VAL A 112 -5.83 17.91 17.12
N GLU A 113 -6.96 17.25 16.89
CA GLU A 113 -8.06 17.09 17.85
C GLU A 113 -7.82 15.97 18.89
N SER A 114 -6.87 15.07 18.60
CA SER A 114 -6.63 13.88 19.42
C SER A 114 -6.00 14.22 20.77
N ARG A 115 -6.36 13.41 21.78
CA ARG A 115 -5.80 13.46 23.13
C ARG A 115 -5.44 12.05 23.61
N TYR A 116 -4.41 11.97 24.44
CA TYR A 116 -4.08 10.77 25.17
C TYR A 116 -5.10 10.49 26.29
N ALA A 117 -5.06 9.28 26.86
CA ALA A 117 -5.98 8.86 27.92
C ALA A 117 -5.91 9.72 29.19
N ASP A 118 -4.77 10.37 29.43
CA ASP A 118 -4.54 11.33 30.52
C ASP A 118 -5.05 12.75 30.19
N GLY A 119 -5.64 12.97 29.01
CA GLY A 119 -6.14 14.25 28.52
C GLY A 119 -5.10 15.13 27.82
N ARG A 120 -3.82 14.73 27.79
CA ARG A 120 -2.77 15.50 27.12
C ARG A 120 -3.02 15.56 25.61
N PRO A 121 -3.00 16.76 24.97
CA PRO A 121 -3.09 16.85 23.52
C PRO A 121 -1.85 16.26 22.85
N VAL A 122 -2.01 15.75 21.63
CA VAL A 122 -0.87 15.36 20.81
C VAL A 122 -0.04 16.61 20.45
N THR A 123 1.26 16.54 20.70
CA THR A 123 2.20 17.65 20.44
C THR A 123 2.47 17.81 18.94
N GLU A 124 2.91 18.99 18.52
CA GLU A 124 3.24 19.28 17.12
C GLU A 124 4.28 18.28 16.58
N SER A 125 5.30 17.96 17.38
CA SER A 125 6.35 16.99 17.04
C SER A 125 5.84 15.55 16.91
N GLU A 126 4.92 15.14 17.79
CA GLU A 126 4.26 13.81 17.71
C GLU A 126 3.40 13.73 16.44
N ILE A 127 2.63 14.77 16.12
CA ILE A 127 1.80 14.84 14.90
C ILE A 127 2.69 14.73 13.65
N ALA A 128 3.76 15.54 13.57
CA ALA A 128 4.70 15.49 12.45
C ALA A 128 5.33 14.09 12.30
N GLY A 129 5.73 13.46 13.41
CA GLY A 129 6.26 12.10 13.40
C GLY A 129 5.25 11.06 12.92
N LEU A 130 4.00 11.15 13.37
CA LEU A 130 2.92 10.24 12.96
C LEU A 130 2.58 10.40 11.47
N LEU A 131 2.52 11.63 10.95
CA LEU A 131 2.27 11.88 9.53
C LEU A 131 3.38 11.29 8.65
N ILE A 132 4.64 11.56 8.99
CA ILE A 132 5.80 10.98 8.29
C ILE A 132 5.74 9.45 8.33
N GLY A 133 5.46 8.87 9.50
CA GLY A 133 5.34 7.42 9.69
C GLY A 133 4.21 6.80 8.86
N MET A 134 3.06 7.45 8.77
CA MET A 134 1.93 6.98 7.96
C MET A 134 2.22 7.08 6.46
N ILE A 135 2.85 8.14 6.00
CA ILE A 135 3.27 8.28 4.59
C ILE A 135 4.28 7.20 4.23
N PHE A 136 5.30 7.01 5.08
CA PHE A 136 6.27 5.94 4.92
C PHE A 136 5.61 4.56 4.81
N ALA A 137 4.69 4.26 5.74
CA ALA A 137 4.02 2.98 5.81
C ALA A 137 3.10 2.72 4.60
N GLY A 138 2.41 3.75 4.08
CA GLY A 138 1.40 3.61 3.05
C GLY A 138 1.90 3.79 1.61
N GLN A 139 2.97 4.55 1.38
CA GLN A 139 3.35 4.93 0.02
C GLN A 139 3.97 3.77 -0.77
N HIS A 140 5.07 3.21 -0.28
CA HIS A 140 5.81 2.18 -1.01
C HIS A 140 5.05 0.85 -1.05
N THR A 141 4.32 0.51 0.02
CA THR A 141 3.55 -0.73 0.12
C THR A 141 2.34 -0.72 -0.80
N SER A 142 1.52 0.34 -0.78
CA SER A 142 0.39 0.49 -1.72
C SER A 142 0.86 0.58 -3.17
N ALA A 143 1.98 1.24 -3.44
CA ALA A 143 2.55 1.29 -4.79
C ALA A 143 2.95 -0.09 -5.29
N SER A 144 3.74 -0.82 -4.51
CA SER A 144 4.12 -2.19 -4.85
C SER A 144 2.88 -3.07 -5.08
N ALA A 145 1.90 -3.03 -4.17
CA ALA A 145 0.67 -3.79 -4.28
C ALA A 145 -0.17 -3.43 -5.54
N ALA A 146 -0.29 -2.13 -5.85
CA ALA A 146 -1.01 -1.67 -7.03
C ALA A 146 -0.32 -2.13 -8.32
N ILE A 147 1.01 -2.04 -8.38
CA ILE A 147 1.78 -2.43 -9.57
C ILE A 147 1.73 -3.95 -9.75
N TRP A 148 1.92 -4.75 -8.70
CA TRP A 148 1.80 -6.20 -8.78
C TRP A 148 0.39 -6.64 -9.17
N THR A 149 -0.65 -5.96 -8.67
CA THR A 149 -2.03 -6.22 -9.13
C THR A 149 -2.15 -6.06 -10.64
N GLY A 150 -1.59 -4.99 -11.20
CA GLY A 150 -1.56 -4.77 -12.64
C GLY A 150 -0.73 -5.77 -13.41
N ALA A 151 0.51 -6.00 -12.97
CA ALA A 151 1.41 -6.95 -13.61
C ALA A 151 0.80 -8.35 -13.65
N CYS A 152 0.18 -8.81 -12.55
CA CYS A 152 -0.50 -10.10 -12.52
C CYS A 152 -1.72 -10.12 -13.43
N LEU A 153 -2.64 -9.15 -13.30
CA LEU A 153 -3.86 -9.06 -14.12
C LEU A 153 -3.58 -8.99 -15.62
N LEU A 154 -2.54 -8.28 -16.03
CA LEU A 154 -2.23 -8.04 -17.44
C LEU A 154 -1.32 -9.11 -18.07
N SER A 155 -0.62 -9.93 -17.27
CA SER A 155 0.38 -10.89 -17.78
C SER A 155 0.00 -12.36 -17.59
N HIS A 156 -0.91 -12.70 -16.66
CA HIS A 156 -1.18 -14.09 -16.31
C HIS A 156 -2.42 -14.67 -17.02
N GLY A 157 -2.24 -15.87 -17.57
CA GLY A 157 -3.33 -16.72 -18.07
C GLY A 157 -3.85 -16.37 -19.46
N ASP A 158 -5.05 -16.83 -19.73
CA ASP A 158 -5.86 -16.59 -20.94
C ASP A 158 -6.61 -15.25 -20.93
N GLY A 159 -6.37 -14.40 -19.92
CA GLY A 159 -7.08 -13.14 -19.71
C GLY A 159 -8.35 -13.24 -18.86
N ARG A 160 -8.77 -14.46 -18.43
CA ARG A 160 -10.02 -14.66 -17.68
C ARG A 160 -10.19 -13.77 -16.45
N HIS A 161 -9.11 -13.50 -15.71
CA HIS A 161 -9.17 -12.70 -14.49
C HIS A 161 -9.31 -11.20 -14.79
N LEU A 162 -8.67 -10.73 -15.86
CA LEU A 162 -8.88 -9.37 -16.37
C LEU A 162 -10.30 -9.20 -16.88
N GLU A 163 -10.81 -10.16 -17.65
CA GLU A 163 -12.19 -10.16 -18.15
C GLU A 163 -13.21 -10.14 -17.01
N ALA A 164 -13.02 -10.97 -15.98
CA ALA A 164 -13.89 -10.98 -14.80
C ALA A 164 -13.85 -9.65 -14.05
N ALA A 165 -12.68 -9.02 -13.90
CA ALA A 165 -12.55 -7.72 -13.26
C ALA A 165 -13.21 -6.60 -14.09
N VAL A 166 -13.11 -6.64 -15.42
CA VAL A 166 -13.80 -5.71 -16.33
C VAL A 166 -15.31 -5.92 -16.27
N GLU A 167 -15.77 -7.17 -16.27
CA GLU A 167 -17.19 -7.50 -16.18
C GLU A 167 -17.80 -7.03 -14.85
N GLU A 168 -17.08 -7.19 -13.74
CA GLU A 168 -17.48 -6.58 -12.46
C GLU A 168 -17.69 -5.06 -12.58
N GLN A 169 -16.82 -4.35 -13.33
CA GLN A 169 -17.01 -2.91 -13.54
C GLN A 169 -18.26 -2.60 -14.37
N ARG A 170 -18.58 -3.40 -15.41
CA ARG A 170 -19.84 -3.26 -16.17
C ARG A 170 -21.06 -3.43 -15.26
N GLN A 171 -21.06 -4.46 -14.42
CA GLN A 171 -22.16 -4.73 -13.49
C GLN A 171 -22.32 -3.63 -12.43
N ILE A 172 -21.22 -2.97 -12.03
CA ILE A 172 -21.27 -1.82 -11.14
C ILE A 172 -21.83 -0.59 -11.86
N ILE A 173 -21.38 -0.31 -13.09
CA ILE A 173 -21.89 0.79 -13.91
C ILE A 173 -23.40 0.63 -14.14
N PHE A 174 -23.85 -0.58 -14.49
CA PHE A 174 -25.26 -0.88 -14.69
C PHE A 174 -26.12 -0.58 -13.45
N ARG A 175 -25.61 -0.90 -12.24
CA ARG A 175 -26.36 -0.74 -10.99
C ARG A 175 -26.33 0.68 -10.42
N HIS A 176 -25.21 1.37 -10.53
CA HIS A 176 -24.97 2.64 -9.81
C HIS A 176 -24.77 3.85 -10.73
N GLY A 177 -24.69 3.64 -12.04
CA GLY A 177 -24.30 4.64 -13.02
C GLY A 177 -22.78 4.76 -13.17
N ARG A 178 -22.35 5.30 -14.31
CA ARG A 178 -20.92 5.41 -14.67
C ARG A 178 -20.12 6.29 -13.72
N GLU A 179 -20.68 7.46 -13.39
CA GLU A 179 -20.00 8.53 -12.66
C GLU A 179 -19.86 8.23 -11.17
N ARG A 180 -20.71 7.35 -10.62
CA ARG A 180 -20.74 7.08 -9.19
C ARG A 180 -19.68 6.05 -8.82
N VAL A 181 -18.60 6.52 -8.21
CA VAL A 181 -17.58 5.70 -7.52
C VAL A 181 -17.37 6.26 -6.13
N ASP A 182 -18.16 5.80 -5.16
CA ASP A 182 -18.04 6.17 -3.75
C ASP A 182 -17.61 4.98 -2.88
N TYR A 183 -17.51 5.19 -1.57
CA TYR A 183 -17.06 4.17 -0.63
C TYR A 183 -17.92 2.90 -0.67
N ASP A 184 -19.24 3.02 -0.80
CA ASP A 184 -20.14 1.88 -0.81
C ASP A 184 -19.99 1.08 -2.12
N VAL A 185 -19.89 1.77 -3.26
CA VAL A 185 -19.62 1.13 -4.56
C VAL A 185 -18.29 0.37 -4.55
N LEU A 186 -17.24 0.96 -3.96
CA LEU A 186 -15.94 0.29 -3.86
C LEU A 186 -16.02 -0.98 -3.01
N ARG A 187 -16.89 -1.08 -2.00
CA ARG A 187 -17.05 -2.29 -1.19
C ARG A 187 -17.64 -3.46 -1.97
N GLU A 188 -18.43 -3.19 -3.01
CA GLU A 188 -19.06 -4.21 -3.84
C GLU A 188 -18.11 -4.90 -4.84
N MET A 189 -16.94 -4.33 -5.09
CA MET A 189 -15.94 -4.88 -6.02
C MET A 189 -15.20 -6.10 -5.41
N GLY A 190 -15.88 -7.24 -5.32
CA GLY A 190 -15.36 -8.48 -4.74
C GLY A 190 -14.28 -9.15 -5.61
N THR A 191 -14.47 -9.16 -6.92
CA THR A 191 -13.54 -9.73 -7.91
C THR A 191 -12.24 -8.96 -7.92
N LEU A 192 -12.30 -7.62 -8.04
CA LEU A 192 -11.10 -6.79 -7.98
C LEU A 192 -10.38 -6.93 -6.62
N ARG A 193 -11.12 -7.06 -5.52
CA ARG A 193 -10.53 -7.35 -4.21
C ARG A 193 -9.77 -8.68 -4.22
N CYS A 194 -10.34 -9.75 -4.78
CA CYS A 194 -9.66 -11.04 -4.90
C CYS A 194 -8.38 -10.94 -5.75
N CYS A 195 -8.40 -10.14 -6.82
CA CYS A 195 -7.23 -9.91 -7.67
C CYS A 195 -6.09 -9.20 -6.92
N ILE A 196 -6.43 -8.23 -6.07
CA ILE A 196 -5.48 -7.54 -5.18
C ILE A 196 -4.95 -8.51 -4.12
N MET A 197 -5.83 -9.31 -3.50
CA MET A 197 -5.44 -10.31 -2.50
C MET A 197 -4.45 -11.32 -3.08
N GLU A 198 -4.67 -11.80 -4.30
CA GLU A 198 -3.76 -12.76 -4.93
C GLU A 198 -2.41 -12.14 -5.30
N ALA A 199 -2.41 -10.89 -5.78
CA ALA A 199 -1.17 -10.16 -6.01
C ALA A 199 -0.38 -9.97 -4.70
N LEU A 200 -1.05 -9.63 -3.59
CA LEU A 200 -0.43 -9.52 -2.26
C LEU A 200 0.01 -10.87 -1.68
N ARG A 201 -0.69 -11.96 -2.00
CA ARG A 201 -0.29 -13.32 -1.62
C ARG A 201 1.06 -13.66 -2.25
N MET A 202 1.16 -13.44 -3.56
CA MET A 202 2.34 -13.78 -4.36
C MET A 202 3.49 -12.80 -4.14
N HIS A 203 3.19 -11.50 -3.95
CA HIS A 203 4.18 -10.43 -3.90
C HIS A 203 3.92 -9.50 -2.71
N ALA A 204 4.05 -10.05 -1.49
CA ALA A 204 3.84 -9.29 -0.26
C ALA A 204 4.92 -8.20 -0.08
N PRO A 205 4.56 -6.89 -0.01
CA PRO A 205 5.55 -5.83 0.15
C PRO A 205 6.34 -5.93 1.47
N ALA A 206 5.70 -6.42 2.53
CA ALA A 206 6.36 -6.76 3.79
C ALA A 206 6.60 -8.28 3.86
N ASN A 207 7.76 -8.72 3.38
CA ASN A 207 8.12 -10.14 3.24
C ASN A 207 8.69 -10.78 4.52
N VAL A 208 9.08 -9.98 5.52
CA VAL A 208 9.71 -10.41 6.77
C VAL A 208 9.19 -9.58 7.94
N ILE A 209 8.74 -10.25 9.01
CA ILE A 209 8.29 -9.64 10.26
C ILE A 209 9.18 -10.15 11.38
N ILE A 210 9.91 -9.24 12.02
CA ILE A 210 10.89 -9.55 13.07
C ILE A 210 10.35 -9.16 14.45
N ARG A 211 10.52 -10.03 15.45
CA ARG A 211 10.17 -9.78 16.86
C ARG A 211 11.27 -10.30 17.77
N GLN A 212 11.41 -9.70 18.96
CA GLN A 212 12.28 -10.22 20.02
C GLN A 212 11.42 -10.89 21.11
N ALA A 213 11.81 -12.08 21.53
CA ALA A 213 11.15 -12.80 22.61
C ALA A 213 11.50 -12.18 23.98
N ASN A 214 10.58 -11.41 24.56
CA ASN A 214 10.82 -10.78 25.87
C ASN A 214 10.67 -11.73 27.06
N LYS A 215 10.06 -12.90 26.86
CA LYS A 215 9.91 -13.99 27.83
C LYS A 215 10.00 -15.33 27.11
N SER A 216 10.37 -16.38 27.83
CA SER A 216 10.33 -17.73 27.28
C SER A 216 8.89 -18.22 27.13
N PHE A 217 8.58 -18.92 26.04
CA PHE A 217 7.26 -19.49 25.78
C PHE A 217 7.34 -20.76 24.92
N GLY A 218 6.31 -21.60 24.97
CA GLY A 218 6.21 -22.79 24.12
C GLY A 218 5.43 -22.50 22.83
N VAL A 219 5.84 -23.13 21.72
CA VAL A 219 5.11 -23.17 20.45
C VAL A 219 4.83 -24.62 20.11
N GLN A 220 3.61 -24.91 19.67
CA GLN A 220 3.26 -26.22 19.12
C GLN A 220 3.20 -26.12 17.60
N ALA A 221 3.94 -26.97 16.91
CA ALA A 221 3.88 -27.12 15.46
C ALA A 221 2.69 -27.99 15.04
N ARG A 222 2.36 -27.97 13.75
CA ARG A 222 1.20 -28.69 13.19
C ARG A 222 1.29 -30.21 13.35
N ASP A 223 2.50 -30.78 13.37
CA ASP A 223 2.77 -32.19 13.61
C ASP A 223 2.63 -32.61 15.10
N GLY A 224 2.27 -31.67 15.97
CA GLY A 224 2.13 -31.87 17.41
C GLY A 224 3.41 -31.62 18.21
N SER A 225 4.56 -31.47 17.55
CA SER A 225 5.86 -31.20 18.18
C SER A 225 5.83 -29.90 18.97
N ARG A 226 6.50 -29.87 20.13
CA ARG A 226 6.56 -28.70 21.01
C ARG A 226 7.97 -28.16 21.10
N TYR A 227 8.10 -26.86 20.90
CA TYR A 227 9.37 -26.14 20.93
C TYR A 227 9.34 -25.07 22.02
N ALA A 228 10.39 -24.99 22.82
CA ALA A 228 10.61 -23.86 23.72
C ALA A 228 11.33 -22.75 22.97
N ILE A 229 10.78 -21.53 23.00
CA ILE A 229 11.41 -20.31 22.52
C ILE A 229 11.98 -19.59 23.75
N PRO A 230 13.32 -19.50 23.90
CA PRO A 230 13.93 -18.80 25.01
C PRO A 230 13.77 -17.27 24.89
N LYS A 231 13.76 -16.59 26.04
CA LYS A 231 13.92 -15.14 26.12
C LYS A 231 15.20 -14.69 25.38
N GLY A 232 15.11 -13.58 24.65
CA GLY A 232 16.21 -12.96 23.93
C GLY A 232 16.33 -13.43 22.46
N HIS A 233 15.67 -14.53 22.09
CA HIS A 233 15.68 -15.00 20.71
C HIS A 233 14.94 -14.05 19.77
N THR A 234 15.47 -13.90 18.56
CA THR A 234 14.82 -13.20 17.46
C THR A 234 13.93 -14.17 16.70
N LEU A 235 12.66 -13.80 16.56
CA LEU A 235 11.65 -14.52 15.80
C LEU A 235 11.47 -13.83 14.45
N VAL A 236 11.41 -14.64 13.40
CA VAL A 236 11.21 -14.17 12.03
C VAL A 236 10.03 -14.92 11.43
N THR A 237 8.98 -14.18 11.09
CA THR A 237 7.84 -14.71 10.33
C THR A 237 7.92 -14.16 8.92
N SER A 238 7.82 -15.02 7.91
CA SER A 238 7.84 -14.58 6.51
C SER A 238 6.46 -14.77 5.86
N PRO A 239 5.72 -13.68 5.61
CA PRO A 239 4.53 -13.71 4.76
C PRO A 239 4.81 -14.33 3.39
N ALA A 240 5.99 -14.07 2.81
CA ALA A 240 6.38 -14.65 1.51
C ALA A 240 6.42 -16.18 1.52
N VAL A 241 6.76 -16.81 2.66
CA VAL A 241 6.70 -18.27 2.82
C VAL A 241 5.28 -18.72 3.21
N ASN A 242 4.69 -18.05 4.20
CA ASN A 242 3.36 -18.39 4.73
C ASN A 242 2.28 -18.40 3.62
N ASN A 243 2.34 -17.41 2.75
CA ASN A 243 1.41 -17.23 1.64
C ASN A 243 1.59 -18.25 0.49
N ARG A 244 2.56 -19.17 0.61
CA ARG A 244 2.85 -20.22 -0.39
C ARG A 244 2.79 -21.63 0.21
N LEU A 245 2.25 -21.79 1.42
CA LEU A 245 2.11 -23.09 2.05
C LEU A 245 1.04 -23.93 1.32
N PRO A 246 1.39 -25.10 0.75
CA PRO A 246 0.48 -25.86 -0.12
C PRO A 246 -0.70 -26.50 0.61
N HIS A 247 -0.63 -26.60 1.94
CA HIS A 247 -1.76 -27.08 2.76
C HIS A 247 -2.76 -25.97 3.11
N ILE A 248 -2.49 -24.74 2.67
CA ILE A 248 -3.38 -23.58 2.79
C ILE A 248 -3.81 -23.17 1.38
N PHE A 249 -2.84 -22.97 0.49
CA PHE A 249 -3.07 -22.48 -0.87
C PHE A 249 -2.77 -23.57 -1.89
N GLU A 250 -3.78 -24.04 -2.61
CA GLU A 250 -3.63 -25.02 -3.68
C GLU A 250 -2.86 -24.41 -4.86
N ASP A 251 -1.91 -25.15 -5.44
CA ASP A 251 -1.01 -24.64 -6.49
C ASP A 251 -0.47 -23.23 -6.19
N PRO A 252 0.33 -23.06 -5.11
CA PRO A 252 0.65 -21.75 -4.55
C PRO A 252 1.46 -20.83 -5.48
N HIS A 253 1.99 -21.37 -6.58
CA HIS A 253 2.74 -20.61 -7.58
C HIS A 253 1.88 -20.10 -8.74
N VAL A 254 0.61 -20.51 -8.81
CA VAL A 254 -0.34 -20.05 -9.84
C VAL A 254 -1.08 -18.82 -9.33
N TYR A 255 -1.12 -17.77 -10.16
CA TYR A 255 -1.97 -16.61 -9.94
C TYR A 255 -3.44 -16.99 -10.16
N ASP A 256 -4.18 -17.16 -9.08
CA ASP A 256 -5.60 -17.51 -9.11
C ASP A 256 -6.41 -16.73 -8.07
N PRO A 257 -6.94 -15.55 -8.42
CA PRO A 257 -7.84 -14.78 -7.58
C PRO A 257 -9.06 -15.53 -7.07
N SER A 258 -9.55 -16.56 -7.79
CA SER A 258 -10.77 -17.27 -7.39
C SER A 258 -10.62 -18.04 -6.08
N ARG A 259 -9.39 -18.25 -5.60
CA ARG A 259 -9.10 -18.91 -4.31
C ARG A 259 -9.65 -18.16 -3.09
N PHE A 260 -9.84 -16.85 -3.20
CA PHE A 260 -10.44 -16.01 -2.15
C PHE A 260 -11.97 -15.84 -2.33
N GLY A 261 -12.52 -16.38 -3.42
CA GLY A 261 -13.94 -16.29 -3.72
C GLY A 261 -14.79 -17.26 -2.89
N PRO A 262 -16.12 -17.07 -2.91
CA PRO A 262 -17.06 -17.97 -2.25
C PRO A 262 -16.85 -19.42 -2.69
N GLY A 263 -16.81 -20.34 -1.72
CA GLY A 263 -16.65 -21.78 -1.96
C GLY A 263 -15.21 -22.31 -1.87
N ARG A 264 -14.19 -21.45 -1.98
CA ARG A 264 -12.78 -21.83 -1.76
C ARG A 264 -12.23 -21.24 -0.47
N GLU A 265 -12.27 -19.91 -0.33
CA GLU A 265 -11.88 -19.18 0.89
C GLU A 265 -10.56 -19.70 1.52
N GLU A 266 -9.56 -19.95 0.68
CA GLU A 266 -8.31 -20.62 1.07
C GLU A 266 -7.53 -19.84 2.15
N ASP A 267 -7.73 -18.52 2.20
CA ASP A 267 -7.22 -17.63 3.26
C ASP A 267 -7.75 -17.94 4.67
N LYS A 268 -8.68 -18.88 4.80
CA LYS A 268 -9.27 -19.29 6.08
C LYS A 268 -8.90 -20.72 6.48
N VAL A 269 -8.33 -21.52 5.57
CA VAL A 269 -8.07 -22.96 5.77
C VAL A 269 -7.14 -23.22 6.96
N GLY A 270 -6.06 -22.45 7.10
CA GLY A 270 -5.12 -22.52 8.23
C GLY A 270 -5.53 -21.72 9.46
N GLY A 271 -6.76 -21.17 9.48
CA GLY A 271 -7.27 -20.30 10.53
C GLY A 271 -6.85 -18.82 10.39
N LYS A 272 -6.84 -18.10 11.51
CA LYS A 272 -6.71 -16.62 11.57
C LYS A 272 -5.40 -16.04 10.99
N PHE A 273 -4.40 -16.88 10.71
CA PHE A 273 -3.06 -16.45 10.27
C PHE A 273 -2.65 -17.06 8.92
N SER A 274 -3.60 -17.59 8.16
CA SER A 274 -3.32 -18.22 6.86
C SER A 274 -2.87 -17.20 5.80
N PHE A 275 -3.47 -16.01 5.81
CA PHE A 275 -3.16 -14.91 4.90
C PHE A 275 -2.73 -13.69 5.72
N THR A 276 -1.45 -13.32 5.63
CA THR A 276 -0.87 -12.27 6.50
C THR A 276 -0.04 -11.20 5.76
N PRO A 277 -0.41 -10.74 4.54
CA PRO A 277 0.32 -9.65 3.88
C PRO A 277 0.22 -8.32 4.65
N PHE A 278 -0.81 -8.16 5.49
CA PHE A 278 -1.01 -7.02 6.39
C PHE A 278 -0.61 -7.33 7.85
N SER A 279 0.21 -8.37 8.09
CA SER A 279 0.52 -8.88 9.43
C SER A 279 -0.76 -9.38 10.15
N ALA A 280 -0.67 -9.64 11.45
CA ALA A 280 -1.82 -10.04 12.27
C ALA A 280 -1.62 -9.68 13.75
N GLY A 281 -2.68 -9.82 14.55
CA GLY A 281 -2.67 -9.60 15.99
C GLY A 281 -2.56 -8.11 16.37
N ARG A 282 -1.87 -7.81 17.47
CA ARG A 282 -1.79 -6.44 18.04
C ARG A 282 -1.09 -5.42 17.14
N HIS A 283 -0.22 -5.89 16.24
CA HIS A 283 0.54 -5.06 15.28
C HIS A 283 0.10 -5.35 13.84
N VAL A 284 -1.21 -5.59 13.63
CA VAL A 284 -1.82 -5.65 12.29
C VAL A 284 -1.77 -4.27 11.63
N CYS A 285 -1.71 -4.23 10.30
CA CYS A 285 -1.71 -2.99 9.55
C CYS A 285 -3.02 -2.23 9.74
N LEU A 286 -2.95 -1.03 10.33
CA LEU A 286 -4.12 -0.13 10.46
C LEU A 286 -4.55 0.49 9.12
N GLY A 287 -3.68 0.43 8.11
CA GLY A 287 -3.92 0.97 6.78
C GLY A 287 -4.48 -0.05 5.77
N GLU A 288 -4.86 -1.25 6.20
CA GLU A 288 -5.35 -2.30 5.30
C GLU A 288 -6.55 -1.84 4.46
N ASP A 289 -7.60 -1.34 5.09
CA ASP A 289 -8.79 -0.85 4.38
C ASP A 289 -8.47 0.35 3.49
N TYR A 290 -7.60 1.25 3.96
CA TYR A 290 -7.13 2.40 3.18
C TYR A 290 -6.41 1.94 1.91
N ALA A 291 -5.51 0.95 2.02
CA ALA A 291 -4.76 0.40 0.90
C ALA A 291 -5.69 -0.27 -0.11
N TYR A 292 -6.63 -1.11 0.33
CA TYR A 292 -7.62 -1.70 -0.58
C TYR A 292 -8.44 -0.63 -1.28
N MET A 293 -8.95 0.38 -0.58
CA MET A 293 -9.71 1.46 -1.21
C MET A 293 -8.86 2.20 -2.26
N GLN A 294 -7.62 2.55 -1.92
CA GLN A 294 -6.71 3.26 -2.81
C GLN A 294 -6.42 2.47 -4.09
N ILE A 295 -6.09 1.19 -3.95
CA ILE A 295 -5.78 0.30 -5.09
C ILE A 295 -7.04 0.06 -5.94
N LYS A 296 -8.21 -0.14 -5.32
CA LYS A 296 -9.48 -0.36 -6.02
C LYS A 296 -9.92 0.88 -6.79
N VAL A 297 -9.78 2.09 -6.25
CA VAL A 297 -10.10 3.33 -6.97
C VAL A 297 -9.27 3.45 -8.23
N ILE A 298 -7.96 3.22 -8.12
CA ILE A 298 -7.02 3.29 -9.26
C ILE A 298 -7.41 2.26 -10.33
N TRP A 299 -7.52 0.99 -9.96
CA TRP A 299 -7.79 -0.07 -10.94
C TRP A 299 -9.20 -0.02 -11.49
N SER A 300 -10.20 0.38 -10.69
CA SER A 300 -11.55 0.67 -11.18
C SER A 300 -11.52 1.75 -12.26
N HIS A 301 -10.82 2.87 -12.02
CA HIS A 301 -10.72 3.93 -13.00
C HIS A 301 -10.01 3.45 -14.28
N LEU A 302 -8.90 2.75 -14.14
CA LEU A 302 -8.14 2.23 -15.28
C LEU A 302 -8.97 1.26 -16.13
N LEU A 303 -9.63 0.28 -15.52
CA LEU A 303 -10.45 -0.72 -16.20
C LEU A 303 -11.69 -0.14 -16.90
N ARG A 304 -12.24 0.97 -16.39
CA ARG A 304 -13.41 1.64 -16.97
C ARG A 304 -13.10 2.60 -18.12
N ASN A 305 -11.85 3.04 -18.24
CA ASN A 305 -11.48 4.12 -19.16
C ASN A 305 -10.38 3.73 -20.15
N PHE A 306 -9.71 2.59 -19.97
CA PHE A 306 -8.62 2.15 -20.82
C PHE A 306 -8.66 0.64 -21.09
N GLU A 307 -8.33 0.27 -22.32
CA GLU A 307 -7.83 -1.05 -22.66
C GLU A 307 -6.32 -1.06 -22.42
N LEU A 308 -5.85 -1.91 -21.51
CA LEU A 308 -4.45 -2.00 -21.11
C LEU A 308 -3.85 -3.32 -21.59
N LYS A 309 -2.60 -3.27 -22.09
CA LYS A 309 -1.82 -4.46 -22.43
C LYS A 309 -0.39 -4.27 -21.94
N ILE A 310 0.12 -5.25 -21.20
CA ILE A 310 1.52 -5.26 -20.82
C ILE A 310 2.39 -5.57 -22.05
N VAL A 311 3.48 -4.83 -22.22
CA VAL A 311 4.43 -5.01 -23.34
C VAL A 311 5.86 -5.29 -22.86
N SER A 312 6.13 -5.14 -21.56
CA SER A 312 7.34 -5.68 -20.94
C SER A 312 7.13 -7.13 -20.51
N PRO A 313 8.22 -7.92 -20.35
CA PRO A 313 8.16 -9.18 -19.62
C PRO A 313 7.58 -9.00 -18.21
N PHE A 314 7.04 -10.08 -17.64
CA PHE A 314 6.65 -10.08 -16.23
C PHE A 314 7.89 -9.80 -15.37
N PRO A 315 7.85 -8.80 -14.46
CA PRO A 315 9.02 -8.36 -13.74
C PRO A 315 9.43 -9.34 -12.64
N ASP A 316 10.74 -9.47 -12.40
CA ASP A 316 11.28 -10.12 -11.20
C ASP A 316 11.08 -9.25 -9.95
N GLU A 317 11.24 -9.82 -8.76
CA GLU A 317 11.24 -9.07 -7.49
C GLU A 317 12.63 -8.46 -7.17
N GLU A 318 12.66 -7.18 -6.74
CA GLU A 318 13.85 -6.47 -6.25
C GLU A 318 14.12 -6.79 -4.76
N TRP A 319 14.64 -7.97 -4.47
CA TRP A 319 14.94 -8.41 -3.09
C TRP A 319 16.05 -7.61 -2.40
N GLU A 320 16.83 -6.81 -3.14
CA GLU A 320 17.88 -5.96 -2.55
C GLU A 320 17.31 -4.75 -1.78
N LYS A 321 16.03 -4.43 -1.95
CA LYS A 321 15.35 -3.31 -1.30
C LYS A 321 14.65 -3.73 -0.01
N PHE A 322 14.48 -2.77 0.90
CA PHE A 322 13.75 -2.98 2.16
C PHE A 322 12.29 -3.37 1.92
N ILE A 323 11.65 -2.80 0.88
CA ILE A 323 10.32 -3.17 0.41
C ILE A 323 10.50 -3.70 -1.01
N PRO A 324 10.44 -5.02 -1.22
CA PRO A 324 10.52 -5.60 -2.55
C PRO A 324 9.39 -5.08 -3.45
N GLY A 325 9.76 -4.76 -4.68
CA GLY A 325 8.86 -4.33 -5.74
C GLY A 325 9.29 -4.93 -7.08
N PRO A 326 8.54 -4.65 -8.16
CA PRO A 326 8.88 -5.16 -9.48
C PRO A 326 10.17 -4.53 -9.99
N ARG A 327 11.05 -5.36 -10.53
CA ARG A 327 12.36 -4.99 -11.06
C ARG A 327 12.24 -4.28 -12.39
N GLY A 328 12.96 -3.18 -12.51
CA GLY A 328 12.97 -2.37 -13.73
C GLY A 328 11.64 -1.64 -13.95
N LYS A 329 11.25 -1.54 -15.23
CA LYS A 329 10.04 -0.86 -15.70
C LYS A 329 8.94 -1.86 -15.99
N VAL A 330 7.69 -1.47 -15.76
CA VAL A 330 6.51 -2.27 -16.11
C VAL A 330 5.78 -1.55 -17.24
N MET A 331 6.16 -1.85 -18.48
CA MET A 331 5.68 -1.11 -19.64
C MET A 331 4.30 -1.59 -20.06
N VAL A 332 3.35 -0.67 -20.17
CA VAL A 332 1.97 -0.93 -20.56
C VAL A 332 1.57 -0.01 -21.70
N THR A 333 0.99 -0.57 -22.75
CA THR A 333 0.26 0.19 -23.76
C THR A 333 -1.18 0.39 -23.30
N TYR A 334 -1.71 1.59 -23.51
CA TYR A 334 -3.10 1.92 -23.25
C TYR A 334 -3.79 2.43 -24.50
N LYS A 335 -5.09 2.13 -24.61
CA LYS A 335 -6.02 2.77 -25.54
C LYS A 335 -7.24 3.22 -24.76
N ARG A 336 -7.60 4.49 -24.86
CA ARG A 336 -8.79 5.05 -24.21
C ARG A 336 -10.03 4.32 -24.73
N ARG A 337 -10.81 3.78 -23.81
CA ARG A 337 -12.05 3.06 -24.08
C ARG A 337 -12.97 3.25 -22.89
N LEU A 338 -14.08 3.93 -23.12
CA LEU A 338 -15.13 4.06 -22.12
C LEU A 338 -15.86 2.71 -22.06
N LEU A 339 -15.79 2.05 -20.91
CA LEU A 339 -16.51 0.81 -20.66
C LEU A 339 -18.01 1.13 -20.53
N GLU A 340 -18.84 0.63 -21.44
CA GLU A 340 -20.29 0.82 -21.40
C GLU A 340 -20.96 -0.01 -20.30
#